data_AF-A0AA88UJZ3-F1
#
_entry.id   AF-A0AA88UJZ3-F1
#
_cell.length_a   1.000
_cell.length_b   1.000
_cell.length_c   1.000
_cell.angle_alpha   90.00
_cell.angle_beta   90.00
_cell.angle_gamma   90.00
#
_symmetry.space_group_name_H-M   'P 1'
#
loop_
_entity.id
_entity.type
_entity.pdbx_description
1 polymer ?
#
loop_
_entity_poly.entity_id
_entity_poly.type
_entity_poly.pdbx_seq_one_letter_code
_entity_poly.pdbx_strand_id
1 'polypeptide(L)'
;MNALTSMQHHHLWADSLTYSELIKCCLARGAVEQARLVHRHVFSDGYQPKTFLINVLLNMYVKFDLLEEARKLFDHMPDKNVVSWTTMIAAFSNANLKDKALHFLILMLRDGVTPNMFTYSSVLRACPGLHNLTQLHCSIIKSGLDSDVFVRSALIDIYSKWGELQNAQLIFNEMVTADLVVWNSIIGAFAQNSEGDEALTLFLGMKRAGFDANHATLTNVLRACTGLALLESGRQVHVHLLKFGQDLILQNALLDMYCKCGSLEDANRAFARMAEKDVISWSTMVIGLAQNGFSREALEVFGKMKTSGIKPNYITMLGVLFACSHAGLVEDGRHYFQSMQKLFGIDPGTEHYGCMVDLLGRAGKLDEAVKLINKMRFKPDAVIWRTLLGACRVHRNTDLGVYAAKQILNLDPNNAGTYVLLSNIYANSQRWDDAEEVRKTMEQKGIKKEPGCSWIEVNKHLHAFIMGDDSHQQMDEIIRELNQYISRLKGLGYVPDTDFILQDLEEGEEKEDSLLHHSEKLAIVFGMMSLTKEKTIRIRKNLRICGDCHIFTKLLAKMENRNIVIRDPIRYHHFQNGLCSCGDYW
;
A
#
# COMPACT_ATOMS: atom_id res chain seq x y z
N MET A 1 -18.90 -3.20 44.87
CA MET A 1 -18.71 -4.63 45.22
C MET A 1 -19.29 -4.98 46.57
N ASN A 2 -19.02 -4.24 47.66
CA ASN A 2 -19.64 -4.48 48.97
C ASN A 2 -21.18 -4.53 48.94
N ALA A 3 -21.82 -3.71 48.09
CA ALA A 3 -23.26 -3.77 47.86
C ALA A 3 -23.71 -5.10 47.21
N LEU A 4 -22.97 -5.63 46.23
CA LEU A 4 -23.26 -6.91 45.56
C LEU A 4 -23.11 -8.08 46.55
N THR A 5 -22.08 -8.05 47.40
CA THR A 5 -21.86 -9.04 48.46
C THR A 5 -22.98 -9.00 49.50
N SER A 6 -23.42 -7.79 49.89
CA SER A 6 -24.56 -7.61 50.80
C SER A 6 -25.87 -8.12 50.17
N MET A 7 -26.11 -7.83 48.90
CA MET A 7 -27.28 -8.35 48.16
C MET A 7 -27.28 -9.87 48.08
N GLN A 8 -26.12 -10.48 47.84
CA GLN A 8 -25.96 -11.93 47.85
C GLN A 8 -26.21 -12.54 49.23
N HIS A 9 -25.75 -11.91 50.33
CA HIS A 9 -26.04 -12.35 51.69
C HIS A 9 -27.53 -12.27 52.07
N HIS A 10 -28.27 -11.32 51.48
CA HIS A 10 -29.70 -11.12 51.75
C HIS A 10 -30.61 -11.76 50.69
N HIS A 11 -30.07 -12.54 49.73
CA HIS A 11 -30.82 -13.13 48.61
C HIS A 11 -31.65 -12.10 47.81
N LEU A 12 -31.07 -10.91 47.58
CA LEU A 12 -31.68 -9.84 46.80
C LEU A 12 -31.04 -9.77 45.42
N TRP A 13 -31.83 -9.48 44.39
CA TRP A 13 -31.34 -9.22 43.02
C TRP A 13 -31.70 -7.82 42.57
N ALA A 14 -30.78 -7.18 41.85
CA ALA A 14 -31.05 -5.90 41.22
C ALA A 14 -31.96 -6.08 39.99
N ASP A 15 -32.56 -4.98 39.53
CA ASP A 15 -33.20 -4.98 38.22
C ASP A 15 -32.15 -5.05 37.09
N SER A 16 -32.61 -5.37 35.86
CA SER A 16 -31.71 -5.55 34.72
C SER A 16 -30.96 -4.26 34.32
N LEU A 17 -31.51 -3.08 34.64
CA LEU A 17 -30.88 -1.79 34.37
C LEU A 17 -29.71 -1.52 35.33
N THR A 18 -29.91 -1.79 36.62
CA THR A 18 -28.86 -1.64 37.63
C THR A 18 -27.69 -2.58 37.36
N TYR A 19 -27.95 -3.83 36.98
CA TYR A 19 -26.88 -4.73 36.54
C TYR A 19 -26.18 -4.25 35.28
N SER A 20 -26.91 -3.68 34.31
CA SER A 20 -26.32 -3.11 33.10
C SER A 20 -25.35 -1.96 33.42
N GLU A 21 -25.72 -1.05 34.33
CA GLU A 21 -24.83 0.04 34.76
C GLU A 21 -23.61 -0.46 35.54
N LEU A 22 -23.77 -1.48 36.38
CA LEU A 22 -22.64 -2.13 37.06
C LEU A 22 -21.66 -2.76 36.06
N ILE A 23 -22.18 -3.42 35.02
CA ILE A 23 -21.37 -4.02 33.95
C ILE A 23 -20.65 -2.93 33.15
N LYS A 24 -21.33 -1.84 32.78
CA LYS A 24 -20.69 -0.67 32.12
C LYS A 24 -19.56 -0.09 32.99
N CYS A 25 -19.77 0.02 34.29
CA CYS A 25 -18.74 0.46 35.24
C CYS A 25 -17.55 -0.51 35.28
N CYS A 26 -17.78 -1.82 35.22
CA CYS A 26 -16.70 -2.81 35.17
C CYS A 26 -15.90 -2.71 33.86
N LEU A 27 -16.60 -2.54 32.72
CA LEU A 27 -15.97 -2.34 31.41
C LEU A 27 -15.09 -1.09 31.37
N ALA A 28 -15.59 0.03 31.89
CA ALA A 28 -14.84 1.29 31.94
C ALA A 28 -13.57 1.22 32.80
N ARG A 29 -13.52 0.30 33.77
CA ARG A 29 -12.39 0.12 34.69
C ARG A 29 -11.50 -1.08 34.40
N GLY A 30 -11.79 -1.85 33.34
CA GLY A 30 -11.05 -3.10 33.07
C GLY A 30 -11.22 -4.18 34.16
N ALA A 31 -12.30 -4.11 34.94
CA ALA A 31 -12.48 -4.88 36.17
C ALA A 31 -13.08 -6.28 35.91
N VAL A 32 -12.28 -7.18 35.35
CA VAL A 32 -12.72 -8.51 34.88
C VAL A 32 -13.24 -9.40 36.02
N GLU A 33 -12.56 -9.43 37.17
CA GLU A 33 -12.98 -10.27 38.30
C GLU A 33 -14.31 -9.79 38.91
N GLN A 34 -14.50 -8.48 38.99
CA GLN A 34 -15.73 -7.87 39.46
C GLN A 34 -16.89 -8.15 38.50
N ALA A 35 -16.63 -8.10 37.20
CA ALA A 35 -17.59 -8.51 36.16
C ALA A 35 -18.01 -9.98 36.29
N ARG A 36 -17.06 -10.90 36.57
CA ARG A 36 -17.36 -12.32 36.84
C ARG A 36 -18.20 -12.51 38.10
N LEU A 37 -17.97 -11.72 39.14
CA LEU A 37 -18.82 -11.74 40.34
C LEU A 37 -20.25 -11.28 40.05
N VAL A 38 -20.43 -10.26 39.21
CA VAL A 38 -21.76 -9.84 38.74
C VAL A 38 -22.45 -10.97 37.98
N HIS A 39 -21.77 -11.65 37.05
CA HIS A 39 -22.32 -12.84 36.38
C HIS A 39 -22.76 -13.88 37.40
N ARG A 40 -21.88 -14.31 38.32
CA ARG A 40 -22.21 -15.35 39.32
C ARG A 40 -23.42 -14.99 40.15
N HIS A 41 -23.57 -13.71 40.52
CA HIS A 41 -24.73 -13.26 41.26
C HIS A 41 -26.02 -13.26 40.41
N VAL A 42 -25.93 -12.84 39.14
CA VAL A 42 -27.07 -12.90 38.20
C VAL A 42 -27.55 -14.33 37.97
N PHE A 43 -26.65 -15.32 37.96
CA PHE A 43 -27.00 -16.74 37.78
C PHE A 43 -27.06 -17.53 39.10
N SER A 44 -27.17 -16.85 40.25
CA SER A 44 -27.36 -17.52 41.54
C SER A 44 -28.79 -18.08 41.68
N ASP A 45 -28.94 -19.16 42.44
CA ASP A 45 -30.21 -19.88 42.63
C ASP A 45 -31.35 -18.94 43.02
N GLY A 46 -32.40 -18.89 42.20
CA GLY A 46 -33.62 -18.12 42.46
C GLY A 46 -33.87 -16.94 41.51
N TYR A 47 -32.91 -16.54 40.66
CA TYR A 47 -33.10 -15.48 39.66
C TYR A 47 -33.14 -16.02 38.23
N GLN A 48 -34.14 -15.60 37.47
CA GLN A 48 -34.31 -15.92 36.05
C GLN A 48 -33.97 -14.67 35.23
N PRO A 49 -32.72 -14.52 34.77
CA PRO A 49 -32.32 -13.33 34.04
C PRO A 49 -33.04 -13.24 32.68
N LYS A 50 -33.63 -12.08 32.40
CA LYS A 50 -34.22 -11.81 31.08
C LYS A 50 -33.13 -11.80 29.99
N THR A 51 -33.49 -12.18 28.77
CA THR A 51 -32.59 -12.21 27.59
C THR A 51 -31.80 -10.92 27.40
N PHE A 52 -32.40 -9.76 27.68
CA PHE A 52 -31.71 -8.47 27.66
C PHE A 52 -30.46 -8.44 28.56
N LEU A 53 -30.57 -8.88 29.81
CA LEU A 53 -29.45 -8.88 30.75
C LEU A 53 -28.38 -9.90 30.35
N ILE A 54 -28.79 -11.06 29.82
CA ILE A 54 -27.86 -12.06 29.31
C ILE A 54 -27.08 -11.52 28.10
N ASN A 55 -27.73 -10.77 27.19
CA ASN A 55 -27.06 -10.09 26.08
C ASN A 55 -26.05 -9.02 26.55
N VAL A 56 -26.33 -8.33 27.65
CA VAL A 56 -25.38 -7.37 28.25
C VAL A 56 -24.15 -8.10 28.82
N LEU A 57 -24.35 -9.23 29.50
CA LEU A 57 -23.25 -10.08 29.97
C LEU A 57 -22.45 -10.70 28.82
N LEU A 58 -23.13 -11.07 27.73
CA LEU A 58 -22.48 -11.57 26.52
C LEU A 58 -21.54 -10.52 25.90
N ASN A 59 -22.05 -9.29 25.70
CA ASN A 59 -21.27 -8.18 25.19
C ASN A 59 -20.12 -7.79 26.13
N MET A 60 -20.31 -7.94 27.44
CA MET A 60 -19.25 -7.72 28.43
C MET A 60 -18.09 -8.70 28.24
N TYR A 61 -18.35 -10.00 28.10
CA TYR A 61 -17.27 -10.98 27.84
C TYR A 61 -16.55 -10.71 26.53
N VAL A 62 -17.30 -10.37 25.47
CA VAL A 62 -16.72 -10.00 24.17
C VAL A 62 -15.79 -8.80 24.31
N LYS A 63 -16.19 -7.75 25.05
CA LYS A 63 -15.35 -6.56 25.27
C LYS A 63 -14.13 -6.80 26.15
N PHE A 64 -14.13 -7.86 26.97
CA PHE A 64 -12.96 -8.30 27.73
C PHE A 64 -12.09 -9.33 26.95
N ASP A 65 -12.41 -9.59 25.68
CA ASP A 65 -11.73 -10.59 24.85
C ASP A 65 -11.80 -12.03 25.41
N LEU A 66 -12.87 -12.32 26.16
CA LEU A 66 -13.14 -13.62 26.77
C LEU A 66 -14.13 -14.42 25.92
N LEU A 67 -13.76 -14.72 24.67
CA LEU A 67 -14.65 -15.31 23.66
C LEU A 67 -15.19 -16.70 24.04
N GLU A 68 -14.41 -17.52 24.73
CA GLU A 68 -14.84 -18.85 25.16
C GLU A 68 -15.91 -18.77 26.26
N GLU A 69 -15.81 -17.80 27.17
CA GLU A 69 -16.82 -17.57 28.21
C GLU A 69 -18.09 -16.96 27.61
N ALA A 70 -17.95 -16.04 26.64
CA ALA A 70 -19.07 -15.55 25.84
C ALA A 70 -19.78 -16.71 25.11
N ARG A 71 -19.02 -17.63 24.51
CA ARG A 71 -19.55 -18.79 23.80
C ARG A 71 -20.32 -19.72 24.74
N LYS A 72 -19.75 -20.06 25.89
CA LYS A 72 -20.43 -20.88 26.91
C LYS A 72 -21.73 -20.22 27.35
N LEU A 73 -21.71 -18.92 27.66
CA LEU A 73 -22.91 -18.19 28.05
C LEU A 73 -23.97 -18.24 26.94
N PHE A 74 -23.57 -18.01 25.69
CA PHE A 74 -24.45 -18.07 24.53
C PHE A 74 -25.13 -19.44 24.39
N ASP A 75 -24.37 -20.53 24.49
CA ASP A 75 -24.91 -21.88 24.32
C ASP A 75 -25.99 -22.21 25.36
N HIS A 76 -25.81 -21.77 26.60
CA HIS A 76 -26.75 -21.95 27.72
C HIS A 76 -27.91 -20.94 27.74
N MET A 77 -28.00 -20.02 26.78
CA MET A 77 -29.13 -19.09 26.72
C MET A 77 -30.44 -19.84 26.43
N PRO A 78 -31.49 -19.64 27.24
CA PRO A 78 -32.79 -20.28 27.03
C PRO A 78 -33.44 -19.79 25.74
N ASP A 79 -33.43 -18.48 25.50
CA ASP A 79 -33.94 -17.85 24.28
C ASP A 79 -32.84 -17.02 23.61
N LYS A 80 -32.53 -17.35 22.37
CA LYS A 80 -31.54 -16.63 21.53
C LYS A 80 -32.30 -15.73 20.55
N ASN A 81 -31.98 -14.44 20.56
CA ASN A 81 -32.56 -13.47 19.63
C ASN A 81 -31.52 -12.87 18.70
N VAL A 82 -31.95 -12.03 17.75
CA VAL A 82 -31.07 -11.37 16.76
C VAL A 82 -29.86 -10.69 17.41
N VAL A 83 -30.04 -10.06 18.59
CA VAL A 83 -28.97 -9.38 19.32
C VAL A 83 -27.92 -10.38 19.81
N SER A 84 -28.34 -11.48 20.45
CA SER A 84 -27.43 -12.53 20.94
C SER A 84 -26.56 -13.12 19.81
N TRP A 85 -27.20 -13.48 18.69
CA TRP A 85 -26.53 -14.01 17.50
C TRP A 85 -25.57 -12.98 16.88
N THR A 86 -26.03 -11.74 16.70
CA THR A 86 -25.22 -10.65 16.14
C THR A 86 -24.01 -10.32 17.00
N THR A 87 -24.14 -10.34 18.33
CA THR A 87 -23.01 -10.14 19.25
C THR A 87 -21.94 -11.21 19.07
N MET A 88 -22.31 -12.48 18.98
CA MET A 88 -21.34 -13.57 18.75
C MET A 88 -20.67 -13.47 17.37
N ILE A 89 -21.45 -13.20 16.32
CA ILE A 89 -20.93 -13.05 14.95
C ILE A 89 -19.95 -11.88 14.88
N ALA A 90 -20.30 -10.72 15.45
CA ALA A 90 -19.43 -9.56 15.50
C ALA A 90 -18.15 -9.85 16.30
N ALA A 91 -18.25 -10.60 17.40
CA ALA A 91 -17.10 -11.00 18.21
C ALA A 91 -16.12 -11.88 17.42
N PHE A 92 -16.62 -12.91 16.72
CA PHE A 92 -15.77 -13.76 15.87
C PHE A 92 -15.17 -12.99 14.69
N SER A 93 -15.94 -12.09 14.08
CA SER A 93 -15.45 -11.22 12.99
C SER A 93 -14.30 -10.33 13.46
N ASN A 94 -14.46 -9.67 14.61
CA ASN A 94 -13.43 -8.80 15.19
C ASN A 94 -12.18 -9.57 15.65
N ALA A 95 -12.34 -10.84 16.08
CA ALA A 95 -11.25 -11.74 16.41
C ALA A 95 -10.57 -12.39 15.18
N ASN A 96 -10.95 -11.98 13.96
CA ASN A 96 -10.48 -12.54 12.69
C ASN A 96 -10.74 -14.06 12.54
N LEU A 97 -11.73 -14.60 13.26
CA LEU A 97 -12.17 -16.00 13.19
C LEU A 97 -13.27 -16.14 12.13
N LYS A 98 -12.89 -15.93 10.87
CA LYS A 98 -13.79 -15.82 9.71
C LYS A 98 -14.75 -17.01 9.56
N ASP A 99 -14.23 -18.24 9.67
CA ASP A 99 -15.02 -19.45 9.55
C ASP A 99 -16.08 -19.57 10.65
N LYS A 100 -15.74 -19.18 11.88
CA LYS A 100 -16.70 -19.19 13.00
C LYS A 100 -17.81 -18.16 12.78
N ALA A 101 -17.48 -16.96 12.29
CA ALA A 101 -18.48 -15.92 12.01
C ALA A 101 -19.50 -16.38 10.95
N LEU A 102 -19.03 -16.98 9.85
CA LEU A 102 -19.90 -17.55 8.81
C LEU A 102 -20.72 -18.73 9.32
N HIS A 103 -20.09 -19.63 10.07
CA HIS A 103 -20.79 -20.78 10.65
C HIS A 103 -21.93 -20.34 11.57
N PHE A 104 -21.73 -19.30 12.38
CA PHE A 104 -22.77 -18.74 13.23
C PHE A 104 -23.91 -18.09 12.45
N LEU A 105 -23.64 -17.45 11.31
CA LEU A 105 -24.71 -16.97 10.43
C LEU A 105 -25.58 -18.14 9.94
N ILE A 106 -24.95 -19.25 9.55
CA ILE A 106 -25.68 -20.46 9.11
C ILE A 106 -26.52 -21.03 10.26
N LEU A 107 -25.97 -21.09 11.47
CA LEU A 107 -26.72 -21.54 12.65
C LEU A 107 -27.90 -20.61 12.97
N MET A 108 -27.70 -19.30 12.94
CA MET A 108 -28.75 -18.30 13.13
C MET A 108 -29.90 -18.48 12.14
N LEU A 109 -29.58 -18.68 10.85
CA LEU A 109 -30.57 -18.93 9.80
C LEU A 109 -31.30 -20.27 10.01
N ARG A 110 -30.60 -21.32 10.46
CA ARG A 110 -31.20 -22.63 10.77
C ARG A 110 -32.13 -22.57 11.99
N ASP A 111 -31.83 -21.71 12.95
CA ASP A 111 -32.66 -21.42 14.12
C ASP A 111 -33.89 -20.54 13.79
N GLY A 112 -34.07 -20.18 12.51
CA GLY A 112 -35.20 -19.38 12.03
C GLY A 112 -35.09 -17.89 12.38
N VAL A 113 -33.93 -17.43 12.87
CA VAL A 113 -33.72 -16.04 13.25
C VAL A 113 -33.23 -15.25 12.03
N THR A 114 -33.98 -14.21 11.64
CA THR A 114 -33.63 -13.38 10.48
C THR A 114 -32.46 -12.44 10.79
N PRO A 115 -31.37 -12.47 9.99
CA PRO A 115 -30.26 -11.53 10.15
C PRO A 115 -30.70 -10.09 9.89
N ASN A 116 -30.15 -9.14 10.65
CA ASN A 116 -30.38 -7.72 10.44
C ASN A 116 -29.16 -7.06 9.76
N MET A 117 -29.25 -5.74 9.53
CA MET A 117 -28.17 -4.95 8.92
C MET A 117 -26.83 -5.10 9.67
N PHE A 118 -26.84 -5.09 11.01
CA PHE A 118 -25.63 -5.26 11.82
C PHE A 118 -25.04 -6.68 11.72
N THR A 119 -25.90 -7.71 11.60
CA THR A 119 -25.45 -9.08 11.38
C THR A 119 -24.70 -9.18 10.06
N TYR A 120 -25.30 -8.73 8.95
CA TYR A 120 -24.66 -8.82 7.63
C TYR A 120 -23.41 -7.96 7.52
N SER A 121 -23.39 -6.72 8.03
CA SER A 121 -22.17 -5.90 8.05
C SER A 121 -21.01 -6.58 8.81
N SER A 122 -21.33 -7.33 9.88
CA SER A 122 -20.32 -8.08 10.65
C SER A 122 -19.80 -9.31 9.89
N VAL A 123 -20.69 -10.04 9.21
CA VAL A 123 -20.30 -11.22 8.42
C VAL A 123 -19.54 -10.85 7.15
N LEU A 124 -19.95 -9.77 6.45
CA LEU A 124 -19.25 -9.28 5.26
C LEU A 124 -17.79 -8.91 5.58
N ARG A 125 -17.54 -8.30 6.75
CA ARG A 125 -16.17 -8.02 7.23
C ARG A 125 -15.34 -9.29 7.43
N ALA A 126 -15.98 -10.38 7.79
CA ALA A 126 -15.37 -11.70 7.99
C ALA A 126 -15.38 -12.58 6.73
N CYS A 127 -15.71 -12.04 5.56
CA CYS A 127 -15.79 -12.82 4.33
C CYS A 127 -14.39 -13.33 3.90
N PRO A 128 -14.21 -14.65 3.66
CA PRO A 128 -12.93 -15.25 3.33
C PRO A 128 -12.57 -15.21 1.84
N GLY A 129 -13.54 -14.93 0.95
CA GLY A 129 -13.30 -14.90 -0.49
C GLY A 129 -14.51 -14.51 -1.32
N LEU A 130 -14.28 -14.30 -2.62
CA LEU A 130 -15.29 -13.87 -3.60
C LEU A 130 -16.50 -14.82 -3.69
N HIS A 131 -16.26 -16.13 -3.61
CA HIS A 131 -17.34 -17.12 -3.65
C HIS A 131 -18.32 -16.97 -2.49
N ASN A 132 -17.82 -16.74 -1.27
CA ASN A 132 -18.69 -16.50 -0.11
C ASN A 132 -19.34 -15.12 -0.18
N LEU A 133 -18.65 -14.12 -0.75
CA LEU A 133 -19.19 -12.78 -0.91
C LEU A 133 -20.45 -12.78 -1.79
N THR A 134 -20.42 -13.46 -2.94
CA THR A 134 -21.58 -13.54 -3.82
C THR A 134 -22.76 -14.24 -3.15
N GLN A 135 -22.52 -15.31 -2.39
CA GLN A 135 -23.56 -15.99 -1.61
C GLN A 135 -24.18 -15.09 -0.54
N LEU A 136 -23.34 -14.37 0.21
CA LEU A 136 -23.79 -13.41 1.24
C LEU A 136 -24.60 -12.28 0.62
N HIS A 137 -24.14 -11.74 -0.52
CA HIS A 137 -24.86 -10.69 -1.22
C HIS A 137 -26.24 -11.17 -1.69
N CYS A 138 -26.34 -12.39 -2.25
CA CYS A 138 -27.65 -12.99 -2.56
C CYS A 138 -28.53 -13.17 -1.31
N SER A 139 -27.95 -13.55 -0.17
CA SER A 139 -28.67 -13.68 1.11
C SER A 139 -29.21 -12.33 1.61
N ILE A 140 -28.44 -11.27 1.45
CA ILE A 140 -28.84 -9.88 1.77
C ILE A 140 -30.04 -9.46 0.93
N ILE A 141 -29.99 -9.69 -0.38
CA ILE A 141 -31.10 -9.39 -1.30
C ILE A 141 -32.35 -10.17 -0.90
N LYS A 142 -32.23 -11.48 -0.64
CA LYS A 142 -33.35 -12.31 -0.16
C LYS A 142 -33.92 -11.86 1.18
N SER A 143 -33.11 -11.20 2.01
CA SER A 143 -33.52 -10.66 3.30
C SER A 143 -34.13 -9.26 3.20
N GLY A 144 -34.20 -8.67 1.99
CA GLY A 144 -34.72 -7.31 1.75
C GLY A 144 -33.84 -6.19 2.32
N LEU A 145 -32.54 -6.46 2.51
CA LEU A 145 -31.57 -5.50 3.05
C LEU A 145 -30.65 -4.93 1.97
N ASP A 146 -30.96 -5.17 0.70
CA ASP A 146 -30.21 -4.66 -0.46
C ASP A 146 -30.23 -3.13 -0.55
N SER A 147 -31.27 -2.47 -0.03
CA SER A 147 -31.38 -1.01 -0.03
C SER A 147 -30.84 -0.33 1.24
N ASP A 148 -30.36 -1.10 2.21
CA ASP A 148 -29.82 -0.57 3.47
C ASP A 148 -28.42 0.05 3.28
N VAL A 149 -28.25 1.29 3.77
CA VAL A 149 -27.02 2.08 3.59
C VAL A 149 -25.80 1.43 4.28
N PHE A 150 -25.98 0.84 5.46
CA PHE A 150 -24.89 0.18 6.19
C PHE A 150 -24.45 -1.11 5.51
N VAL A 151 -25.41 -1.86 4.97
CA VAL A 151 -25.12 -3.08 4.20
C VAL A 151 -24.44 -2.75 2.88
N ARG A 152 -24.92 -1.75 2.13
CA ARG A 152 -24.27 -1.30 0.89
C ARG A 152 -22.85 -0.77 1.11
N SER A 153 -22.63 0.04 2.15
CA SER A 153 -21.28 0.50 2.51
C SER A 153 -20.35 -0.69 2.82
N ALA A 154 -20.83 -1.69 3.57
CA ALA A 154 -20.06 -2.90 3.85
C ALA A 154 -19.81 -3.77 2.60
N LEU A 155 -20.77 -3.84 1.67
CA LEU A 155 -20.62 -4.53 0.39
C LEU A 155 -19.58 -3.84 -0.49
N ILE A 156 -19.63 -2.51 -0.62
CA ILE A 156 -18.63 -1.72 -1.35
C ILE A 156 -17.23 -2.01 -0.79
N ASP A 157 -17.04 -1.89 0.53
CA ASP A 157 -15.74 -2.15 1.18
C ASP A 157 -15.20 -3.56 0.88
N ILE A 158 -16.03 -4.60 0.99
CA ILE A 158 -15.57 -5.98 0.79
C ILE A 158 -15.37 -6.35 -0.69
N TYR A 159 -16.23 -5.88 -1.61
CA TYR A 159 -16.00 -6.08 -3.05
C TYR A 159 -14.69 -5.42 -3.47
N SER A 160 -14.42 -4.21 -2.98
CA SER A 160 -13.19 -3.50 -3.26
C SER A 160 -11.95 -4.14 -2.64
N LYS A 161 -12.05 -4.77 -1.46
CA LYS A 161 -10.96 -5.57 -0.87
C LYS A 161 -10.57 -6.77 -1.73
N TRP A 162 -11.49 -7.31 -2.52
CA TRP A 162 -11.24 -8.40 -3.44
C TRP A 162 -10.97 -7.94 -4.88
N GLY A 163 -10.81 -6.63 -5.13
CA GLY A 163 -10.49 -6.07 -6.44
C GLY A 163 -11.69 -5.95 -7.40
N GLU A 164 -12.90 -6.29 -6.97
CA GLU A 164 -14.12 -6.25 -7.78
C GLU A 164 -14.75 -4.85 -7.80
N LEU A 165 -14.01 -3.87 -8.34
CA LEU A 165 -14.41 -2.46 -8.35
C LEU A 165 -15.66 -2.20 -9.18
N GLN A 166 -15.89 -2.94 -10.26
CA GLN A 166 -17.10 -2.78 -11.08
C GLN A 166 -18.35 -3.15 -10.27
N ASN A 167 -18.30 -4.23 -9.49
CA ASN A 167 -19.40 -4.63 -8.61
C ASN A 167 -19.64 -3.59 -7.51
N ALA A 168 -18.57 -3.04 -6.92
CA ALA A 168 -18.69 -1.96 -5.94
C ALA A 168 -19.34 -0.70 -6.56
N GLN A 169 -18.96 -0.32 -7.78
CA GLN A 169 -19.53 0.81 -8.49
C GLN A 169 -21.00 0.60 -8.87
N LEU A 170 -21.39 -0.61 -9.29
CA LEU A 170 -22.78 -0.95 -9.57
C LEU A 170 -23.65 -0.77 -8.32
N ILE A 171 -23.21 -1.31 -7.18
CA ILE A 171 -23.91 -1.16 -5.90
C ILE A 171 -24.03 0.31 -5.51
N PHE A 172 -23.02 1.13 -5.77
CA PHE A 172 -23.06 2.57 -5.52
C PHE A 172 -24.07 3.29 -6.45
N ASN A 173 -24.06 2.99 -7.75
CA ASN A 173 -24.91 3.65 -8.74
C ASN A 173 -26.40 3.36 -8.54
N GLU A 174 -26.74 2.20 -7.99
CA GLU A 174 -28.12 1.83 -7.64
C GLU A 174 -28.65 2.58 -6.40
N MET A 175 -27.81 3.29 -5.66
CA MET A 175 -28.24 4.01 -4.46
C MET A 175 -29.02 5.28 -4.81
N VAL A 176 -30.29 5.33 -4.41
CA VAL A 176 -31.14 6.52 -4.56
C VAL A 176 -30.68 7.66 -3.62
N THR A 177 -30.21 7.31 -2.42
CA THR A 177 -29.65 8.26 -1.46
C THR A 177 -28.28 7.77 -0.98
N ALA A 178 -27.21 8.43 -1.40
CA ALA A 178 -25.87 8.22 -0.85
C ALA A 178 -25.60 9.24 0.26
N ASP A 179 -25.10 8.79 1.40
CA ASP A 179 -24.58 9.65 2.45
C ASP A 179 -23.05 9.80 2.34
N LEU A 180 -22.46 10.61 3.21
CA LEU A 180 -21.02 10.85 3.22
C LEU A 180 -20.21 9.57 3.52
N VAL A 181 -20.77 8.59 4.25
CA VAL A 181 -20.09 7.34 4.58
C VAL A 181 -19.94 6.48 3.32
N VAL A 182 -20.99 6.38 2.52
CA VAL A 182 -20.98 5.66 1.24
C VAL A 182 -20.00 6.33 0.26
N TRP A 183 -20.04 7.65 0.12
CA TRP A 183 -19.08 8.39 -0.71
C TRP A 183 -17.63 8.12 -0.29
N ASN A 184 -17.34 8.16 1.01
CA ASN A 184 -16.01 7.84 1.52
C ASN A 184 -15.60 6.39 1.25
N SER A 185 -16.55 5.46 1.31
CA SER A 185 -16.32 4.04 1.04
C SER A 185 -15.94 3.82 -0.43
N ILE A 186 -16.70 4.38 -1.38
CA ILE A 186 -16.42 4.21 -2.81
C ILE A 186 -15.16 4.98 -3.25
N ILE A 187 -14.95 6.20 -2.77
CA ILE A 187 -13.71 6.95 -3.07
C ILE A 187 -12.49 6.21 -2.48
N GLY A 188 -12.61 5.68 -1.26
CA GLY A 188 -11.57 4.90 -0.61
C GLY A 188 -11.26 3.60 -1.35
N ALA A 189 -12.30 2.91 -1.82
CA ALA A 189 -12.19 1.69 -2.61
C ALA A 189 -11.36 1.86 -3.89
N PHE A 190 -11.69 2.87 -4.69
CA PHE A 190 -10.94 3.17 -5.92
C PHE A 190 -9.53 3.66 -5.60
N ALA A 191 -9.38 4.54 -4.60
CA ALA A 191 -8.06 5.05 -4.18
C ALA A 191 -7.10 3.96 -3.67
N GLN A 192 -7.61 2.88 -3.08
CA GLN A 192 -6.81 1.76 -2.58
C GLN A 192 -6.39 0.76 -3.67
N ASN A 193 -7.15 0.67 -4.75
CA ASN A 193 -6.94 -0.32 -5.82
C ASN A 193 -6.23 0.28 -7.05
N SER A 194 -5.46 1.36 -6.87
CA SER A 194 -4.68 2.05 -7.92
C SER A 194 -5.49 2.74 -9.02
N GLU A 195 -6.81 2.86 -8.88
CA GLU A 195 -7.71 3.59 -9.79
C GLU A 195 -7.94 5.02 -9.26
N GLY A 196 -6.88 5.82 -9.27
CA GLY A 196 -6.89 7.16 -8.68
C GLY A 196 -7.75 8.18 -9.43
N ASP A 197 -7.93 8.01 -10.74
CA ASP A 197 -8.67 8.93 -11.60
C ASP A 197 -10.19 8.82 -11.35
N GLU A 198 -10.69 7.60 -11.19
CA GLU A 198 -12.06 7.30 -10.79
C GLU A 198 -12.32 7.81 -9.38
N ALA A 199 -11.38 7.64 -8.44
CA ALA A 199 -11.52 8.18 -7.10
C ALA A 199 -11.66 9.72 -7.10
N LEU A 200 -10.91 10.42 -7.96
CA LEU A 200 -11.03 11.87 -8.13
C LEU A 200 -12.34 12.26 -8.81
N THR A 201 -12.79 11.49 -9.80
CA THR A 201 -14.08 11.70 -10.46
C THR A 201 -15.24 11.54 -9.48
N LEU A 202 -15.21 10.50 -8.63
CA LEU A 202 -16.17 10.28 -7.56
C LEU A 202 -16.14 11.41 -6.53
N PHE A 203 -14.95 11.93 -6.18
CA PHE A 203 -14.83 13.08 -5.29
C PHE A 203 -15.47 14.36 -5.88
N LEU A 204 -15.27 14.62 -7.18
CA LEU A 204 -15.95 15.72 -7.86
C LEU A 204 -17.47 15.50 -7.92
N GLY A 205 -17.91 14.25 -8.15
CA GLY A 205 -19.31 13.86 -8.09
C GLY A 205 -19.94 14.13 -6.71
N MET A 206 -19.26 13.72 -5.64
CA MET A 206 -19.64 13.99 -4.25
C MET A 206 -19.82 15.50 -4.00
N LYS A 207 -18.86 16.31 -4.47
CA LYS A 207 -18.94 17.77 -4.37
C LYS A 207 -20.11 18.37 -5.14
N ARG A 208 -20.38 17.89 -6.36
CA ARG A 208 -21.53 18.33 -7.17
C ARG A 208 -22.87 17.94 -6.53
N ALA A 209 -22.91 16.82 -5.83
CA ALA A 209 -24.06 16.38 -5.04
C ALA A 209 -24.26 17.19 -3.73
N GLY A 210 -23.43 18.21 -3.46
CA GLY A 210 -23.59 19.11 -2.32
C GLY A 210 -22.98 18.62 -1.01
N PHE A 211 -22.20 17.52 -1.03
CA PHE A 211 -21.55 17.01 0.17
C PHE A 211 -20.20 17.69 0.42
N ASP A 212 -19.92 17.98 1.68
CA ASP A 212 -18.61 18.49 2.09
C ASP A 212 -17.62 17.39 2.42
N ALA A 213 -16.38 17.59 1.99
CA ALA A 213 -15.29 16.67 2.23
C ALA A 213 -14.91 16.70 3.71
N ASN A 214 -14.84 15.53 4.33
CA ASN A 214 -14.35 15.38 5.70
C ASN A 214 -12.92 14.80 5.72
N HIS A 215 -12.40 14.54 6.92
CA HIS A 215 -11.06 13.97 7.11
C HIS A 215 -10.84 12.67 6.32
N ALA A 216 -11.83 11.76 6.34
CA ALA A 216 -11.75 10.49 5.61
C ALA A 216 -11.77 10.70 4.09
N THR A 217 -12.61 11.61 3.60
CA THR A 217 -12.64 11.97 2.17
C THR A 217 -11.28 12.47 1.71
N LEU A 218 -10.73 13.47 2.41
CA LEU A 218 -9.48 14.10 2.01
C LEU A 218 -8.30 13.13 2.08
N THR A 219 -8.27 12.25 3.08
CA THR A 219 -7.25 11.20 3.18
C THR A 219 -7.32 10.22 2.01
N ASN A 220 -8.52 9.80 1.60
CA ASN A 220 -8.71 8.90 0.46
C ASN A 220 -8.33 9.57 -0.86
N VAL A 221 -8.68 10.84 -1.05
CA VAL A 221 -8.32 11.60 -2.25
C VAL A 221 -6.81 11.86 -2.32
N LEU A 222 -6.16 12.21 -1.21
CA LEU A 222 -4.70 12.34 -1.16
C LEU A 222 -4.01 11.01 -1.52
N ARG A 223 -4.54 9.87 -1.03
CA ARG A 223 -4.06 8.54 -1.41
C ARG A 223 -4.18 8.30 -2.91
N ALA A 224 -5.31 8.63 -3.53
CA ALA A 224 -5.49 8.54 -4.98
C ALA A 224 -4.42 9.36 -5.73
N CYS A 225 -4.17 10.61 -5.28
CA CYS A 225 -3.10 11.44 -5.86
C CYS A 225 -1.72 10.80 -5.71
N THR A 226 -1.41 10.12 -4.59
CA THR A 226 -0.11 9.45 -4.40
C THR A 226 0.10 8.26 -5.34
N GLY A 227 -0.95 7.49 -5.64
CA GLY A 227 -0.87 6.31 -6.50
C GLY A 227 -0.53 6.66 -7.94
N LEU A 228 -1.15 7.72 -8.45
CA LEU A 228 -0.97 8.21 -9.82
C LEU A 228 0.07 9.34 -9.95
N ALA A 229 0.67 9.77 -8.84
CA ALA A 229 1.60 10.91 -8.78
C ALA A 229 1.01 12.23 -9.33
N LEU A 230 -0.30 12.46 -9.11
CA LEU A 230 -1.06 13.63 -9.58
C LEU A 230 -0.84 14.85 -8.67
N LEU A 231 0.32 15.51 -8.82
CA LEU A 231 0.74 16.61 -7.96
C LEU A 231 -0.24 17.80 -7.99
N GLU A 232 -0.75 18.17 -9.17
CA GLU A 232 -1.61 19.35 -9.31
C GLU A 232 -2.99 19.12 -8.69
N SER A 233 -3.53 17.90 -8.79
CA SER A 233 -4.73 17.49 -8.05
C SER A 233 -4.46 17.49 -6.54
N GLY A 234 -3.31 16.97 -6.10
CA GLY A 234 -2.89 17.03 -4.69
C GLY A 234 -2.79 18.45 -4.13
N ARG A 235 -2.27 19.40 -4.91
CA ARG A 235 -2.21 20.83 -4.55
C ARG A 235 -3.59 21.46 -4.41
N GLN A 236 -4.54 21.10 -5.28
CA GLN A 236 -5.94 21.55 -5.14
C GLN A 236 -6.56 21.01 -3.86
N VAL A 237 -6.32 19.73 -3.54
CA VAL A 237 -6.81 19.09 -2.31
C VAL A 237 -6.21 19.73 -1.06
N HIS A 238 -4.93 20.12 -1.08
CA HIS A 238 -4.29 20.87 0.02
C HIS A 238 -5.07 22.15 0.39
N VAL A 239 -5.63 22.88 -0.58
CA VAL A 239 -6.45 24.07 -0.28
C VAL A 239 -7.67 23.72 0.58
N HIS A 240 -8.27 22.54 0.37
CA HIS A 240 -9.37 22.06 1.22
C HIS A 240 -8.91 21.68 2.62
N LEU A 241 -7.69 21.16 2.78
CA LEU A 241 -7.12 20.81 4.09
C LEU A 241 -6.90 22.04 4.98
N LEU A 242 -6.65 23.23 4.40
CA LEU A 242 -6.46 24.46 5.19
C LEU A 242 -7.66 24.78 6.10
N LYS A 243 -8.87 24.33 5.74
CA LYS A 243 -10.09 24.50 6.55
C LYS A 243 -10.07 23.70 7.85
N PHE A 244 -9.25 22.66 7.94
CA PHE A 244 -9.12 21.78 9.10
C PHE A 244 -7.98 22.21 10.05
N GLY A 245 -7.35 23.36 9.78
CA GLY A 245 -6.30 23.90 10.64
C GLY A 245 -5.05 23.01 10.68
N GLN A 246 -4.55 22.77 11.90
CA GLN A 246 -3.31 22.00 12.14
C GLN A 246 -3.62 20.54 12.51
N ASP A 247 -4.54 19.88 11.78
CA ASP A 247 -4.82 18.47 12.00
C ASP A 247 -3.62 17.59 11.58
N LEU A 248 -3.01 16.93 12.56
CA LEU A 248 -1.77 16.17 12.38
C LEU A 248 -1.93 15.00 11.40
N ILE A 249 -3.10 14.34 11.38
CA ILE A 249 -3.37 13.19 10.50
C ILE A 249 -3.41 13.66 9.04
N LEU A 250 -4.17 14.72 8.76
CA LEU A 250 -4.25 15.31 7.42
C LEU A 250 -2.91 15.92 6.97
N GLN A 251 -2.16 16.54 7.88
CA GLN A 251 -0.82 17.05 7.58
C GLN A 251 0.16 15.92 7.23
N ASN A 252 0.13 14.81 7.96
CA ASN A 252 0.93 13.63 7.65
C ASN A 252 0.55 13.01 6.29
N ALA A 253 -0.76 12.92 5.98
CA ALA A 253 -1.23 12.44 4.68
C ALA A 253 -0.83 13.37 3.53
N LEU A 254 -0.87 14.69 3.75
CA LEU A 254 -0.43 15.68 2.78
C LEU A 254 1.08 15.63 2.54
N LEU A 255 1.85 15.45 3.61
CA LEU A 255 3.31 15.29 3.53
C LEU A 255 3.67 14.04 2.71
N ASP A 256 3.02 12.91 2.99
CA ASP A 256 3.20 11.66 2.22
C ASP A 256 2.86 11.87 0.74
N MET A 257 1.77 12.60 0.45
CA MET A 257 1.39 12.94 -0.92
C MET A 257 2.46 13.75 -1.64
N TYR A 258 3.01 14.80 -1.03
CA TYR A 258 4.06 15.58 -1.68
C TYR A 258 5.33 14.77 -1.93
N CYS A 259 5.75 13.96 -0.97
CA CYS A 259 6.90 13.06 -1.13
C CYS A 259 6.68 12.03 -2.26
N LYS A 260 5.51 11.38 -2.31
CA LYS A 260 5.11 10.40 -3.34
C LYS A 260 4.62 11.02 -4.65
N CYS A 261 4.65 12.33 -4.79
CA CYS A 261 4.48 13.03 -6.06
C CYS A 261 5.80 13.66 -6.54
N GLY A 262 6.90 13.40 -5.82
CA GLY A 262 8.22 13.94 -6.14
C GLY A 262 8.32 15.45 -5.99
N SER A 263 7.49 16.10 -5.16
CA SER A 263 7.58 17.53 -4.86
C SER A 263 8.17 17.76 -3.48
N LEU A 264 9.47 17.52 -3.34
CA LEU A 264 10.16 17.69 -2.06
C LEU A 264 10.17 19.14 -1.56
N GLU A 265 10.09 20.11 -2.45
CA GLU A 265 10.01 21.52 -2.08
C GLU A 265 8.70 21.81 -1.32
N ASP A 266 7.58 21.30 -1.83
CA ASP A 266 6.28 21.38 -1.15
C ASP A 266 6.26 20.56 0.14
N ALA A 267 6.84 19.36 0.13
CA ALA A 267 6.95 18.51 1.32
C ALA A 267 7.74 19.21 2.44
N ASN A 268 8.91 19.79 2.11
CA ASN A 268 9.73 20.54 3.06
C ASN A 268 8.98 21.75 3.63
N ARG A 269 8.26 22.49 2.79
CA ARG A 269 7.41 23.62 3.25
C ARG A 269 6.29 23.15 4.17
N ALA A 270 5.59 22.07 3.81
CA ALA A 270 4.51 21.51 4.61
C ALA A 270 5.06 21.06 5.97
N PHE A 271 6.14 20.28 5.98
CA PHE A 271 6.82 19.79 7.17
C PHE A 271 7.29 20.94 8.07
N ALA A 272 7.94 21.97 7.52
CA ALA A 272 8.39 23.13 8.28
C ALA A 272 7.23 23.88 8.96
N ARG A 273 6.05 23.93 8.32
CA ARG A 273 4.85 24.60 8.83
C ARG A 273 4.06 23.82 9.87
N MET A 274 4.32 22.52 10.06
CA MET A 274 3.64 21.71 11.07
C MET A 274 4.02 22.19 12.47
N ALA A 275 3.02 22.55 13.28
CA ALA A 275 3.20 23.01 14.66
C ALA A 275 3.75 21.88 15.56
N GLU A 276 3.19 20.68 15.42
CA GLU A 276 3.63 19.46 16.10
C GLU A 276 4.07 18.43 15.05
N LYS A 277 5.07 17.62 15.40
CA LYS A 277 5.59 16.55 14.54
C LYS A 277 5.71 15.29 15.35
N ASP A 278 4.97 14.27 14.96
CA ASP A 278 5.04 12.97 15.58
C ASP A 278 6.00 12.05 14.83
N VAL A 279 6.12 10.81 15.33
CA VAL A 279 6.95 9.78 14.69
C VAL A 279 6.55 9.55 13.23
N ILE A 280 5.28 9.74 12.87
CA ILE A 280 4.78 9.58 11.50
C ILE A 280 5.31 10.72 10.63
N SER A 281 5.20 11.98 11.05
CA SER A 281 5.72 13.14 10.30
C SER A 281 7.20 13.00 9.97
N TRP A 282 8.01 12.63 10.98
CA TRP A 282 9.44 12.43 10.80
C TRP A 282 9.76 11.23 9.91
N SER A 283 9.08 10.10 10.10
CA SER A 283 9.30 8.89 9.30
C SER A 283 8.95 9.12 7.83
N THR A 284 7.83 9.79 7.56
CA THR A 284 7.39 10.14 6.20
C THR A 284 8.44 11.02 5.51
N MET A 285 8.99 12.01 6.20
CA MET A 285 10.03 12.87 5.62
C MET A 285 11.34 12.12 5.34
N VAL A 286 11.79 11.27 6.26
CA VAL A 286 13.01 10.44 6.09
C VAL A 286 12.86 9.53 4.87
N ILE A 287 11.75 8.78 4.79
CA ILE A 287 11.49 7.88 3.66
C ILE A 287 11.33 8.67 2.36
N GLY A 288 10.56 9.76 2.39
CA GLY A 288 10.30 10.59 1.23
C GLY A 288 11.58 11.14 0.61
N LEU A 289 12.51 11.65 1.42
CA LEU A 289 13.82 12.10 0.93
C LEU A 289 14.64 10.95 0.35
N ALA A 290 14.69 9.81 1.05
CA ALA A 290 15.47 8.66 0.61
C ALA A 290 14.95 8.10 -0.73
N GLN A 291 13.63 7.94 -0.87
CA GLN A 291 12.97 7.53 -2.12
C GLN A 291 13.11 8.55 -3.25
N ASN A 292 13.44 9.81 -2.94
CA ASN A 292 13.67 10.84 -3.95
C ASN A 292 15.16 10.99 -4.34
N GLY A 293 16.04 10.14 -3.81
CA GLY A 293 17.48 10.16 -4.07
C GLY A 293 18.27 11.09 -3.14
N PHE A 294 17.61 11.80 -2.22
CA PHE A 294 18.25 12.74 -1.29
C PHE A 294 18.67 12.03 0.01
N SER A 295 19.43 10.94 -0.14
CA SER A 295 19.76 10.03 0.97
C SER A 295 20.51 10.70 2.12
N ARG A 296 21.39 11.67 1.85
CA ARG A 296 22.13 12.40 2.90
C ARG A 296 21.19 13.28 3.72
N GLU A 297 20.31 14.02 3.04
CA GLU A 297 19.29 14.86 3.70
C GLU A 297 18.33 14.00 4.54
N ALA A 298 17.99 12.80 4.08
CA ALA A 298 17.19 11.85 4.86
C ALA A 298 17.87 11.50 6.20
N LEU A 299 19.19 11.25 6.20
CA LEU A 299 19.96 10.96 7.41
C LEU A 299 20.11 12.19 8.33
N GLU A 300 20.18 13.39 7.76
CA GLU A 300 20.15 14.64 8.54
C GLU A 300 18.80 14.85 9.24
N VAL A 301 17.69 14.61 8.53
CA VAL A 301 16.34 14.66 9.11
C VAL A 301 16.18 13.61 10.21
N PHE A 302 16.72 12.40 10.02
CA PHE A 302 16.76 11.39 11.07
C PHE A 302 17.60 11.83 12.29
N GLY A 303 18.72 12.51 12.05
CA GLY A 303 19.50 13.16 13.11
C GLY A 303 18.66 14.16 13.91
N LYS A 304 17.95 15.05 13.21
CA LYS A 304 17.05 16.05 13.83
C LYS A 304 15.94 15.39 14.65
N MET A 305 15.30 14.34 14.12
CA MET A 305 14.29 13.55 14.83
C MET A 305 14.79 13.06 16.20
N LYS A 306 15.99 12.48 16.23
CA LYS A 306 16.61 12.00 17.48
C LYS A 306 16.88 13.15 18.46
N THR A 307 17.40 14.27 17.97
CA THR A 307 17.66 15.45 18.83
C THR A 307 16.38 16.10 19.35
N SER A 308 15.26 15.94 18.66
CA SER A 308 13.92 16.36 19.11
C SER A 308 13.28 15.39 20.11
N GLY A 309 13.99 14.32 20.52
CA GLY A 309 13.51 13.35 21.52
C GLY A 309 12.48 12.36 20.99
N ILE A 310 12.16 12.37 19.69
CA ILE A 310 11.21 11.45 19.08
C ILE A 310 11.92 10.14 18.77
N LYS A 311 11.42 9.03 19.31
CA LYS A 311 12.00 7.70 19.10
C LYS A 311 11.66 7.17 17.69
N PRO A 312 12.63 6.62 16.95
CA PRO A 312 12.39 5.93 15.69
C PRO A 312 11.43 4.76 15.87
N ASN A 313 10.61 4.49 14.86
CA ASN A 313 9.81 3.26 14.78
C ASN A 313 10.32 2.35 13.66
N TYR A 314 9.64 1.22 13.46
CA TYR A 314 9.91 0.25 12.40
C TYR A 314 10.04 0.91 11.02
N ILE A 315 9.14 1.83 10.70
CA ILE A 315 9.09 2.53 9.41
C ILE A 315 10.24 3.55 9.28
N THR A 316 10.58 4.28 10.35
CA THR A 316 11.73 5.19 10.36
C THR A 316 13.03 4.45 10.00
N MET A 317 13.26 3.29 10.63
CA MET A 317 14.48 2.53 10.43
C MET A 317 14.58 1.96 9.01
N LEU A 318 13.46 1.57 8.41
CA LEU A 318 13.41 1.19 7.00
C LEU A 318 13.87 2.34 6.09
N GLY A 319 13.38 3.56 6.31
CA GLY A 319 13.80 4.74 5.55
C GLY A 319 15.29 5.06 5.68
N VAL A 320 15.85 4.92 6.90
CA VAL A 320 17.29 5.11 7.15
C VAL A 320 18.13 4.07 6.40
N LEU A 321 17.77 2.79 6.47
CA LEU A 321 18.50 1.74 5.76
C LEU A 321 18.38 1.88 4.24
N PHE A 322 17.22 2.29 3.74
CA PHE A 322 17.01 2.60 2.33
C PHE A 322 17.93 3.76 1.89
N ALA A 323 18.01 4.83 2.67
CA ALA A 323 18.95 5.94 2.41
C ALA A 323 20.41 5.46 2.38
N CYS A 324 20.83 4.65 3.36
CA CYS A 324 22.17 4.07 3.37
C CYS A 324 22.44 3.21 2.14
N SER A 325 21.49 2.35 1.74
CA SER A 325 21.58 1.50 0.55
C SER A 325 21.84 2.32 -0.71
N HIS A 326 21.00 3.32 -0.95
CA HIS A 326 21.08 4.15 -2.15
C HIS A 326 22.16 5.23 -2.11
N ALA A 327 22.85 5.42 -0.98
CA ALA A 327 24.05 6.26 -0.87
C ALA A 327 25.36 5.44 -0.83
N GLY A 328 25.28 4.10 -0.81
CA GLY A 328 26.45 3.24 -0.67
C GLY A 328 27.12 3.31 0.71
N LEU A 329 26.41 3.75 1.75
CA LEU A 329 26.94 3.93 3.10
C LEU A 329 26.90 2.61 3.88
N VAL A 330 27.78 1.68 3.50
CA VAL A 330 27.77 0.29 4.01
C VAL A 330 27.93 0.24 5.54
N GLU A 331 28.86 0.99 6.10
CA GLU A 331 29.15 0.95 7.54
C GLU A 331 28.03 1.62 8.36
N ASP A 332 27.48 2.73 7.88
CA ASP A 332 26.31 3.36 8.51
C ASP A 332 25.09 2.43 8.49
N GLY A 333 24.84 1.76 7.35
CA GLY A 333 23.74 0.79 7.23
C GLY A 333 23.89 -0.36 8.22
N ARG A 334 25.12 -0.91 8.40
CA ARG A 334 25.39 -1.93 9.41
C ARG A 334 25.15 -1.42 10.83
N HIS A 335 25.67 -0.24 11.14
CA HIS A 335 25.50 0.39 12.44
C HIS A 335 24.01 0.56 12.75
N TYR A 336 23.23 1.13 11.81
CA TYR A 336 21.81 1.37 12.02
C TYR A 336 21.02 0.06 12.11
N PHE A 337 21.31 -0.93 11.28
CA PHE A 337 20.66 -2.24 11.35
C PHE A 337 20.87 -2.92 12.71
N GLN A 338 22.09 -2.88 13.26
CA GLN A 338 22.37 -3.39 14.61
C GLN A 338 21.71 -2.55 15.71
N SER A 339 21.63 -1.24 15.51
CA SER A 339 21.02 -0.31 16.46
C SER A 339 19.51 -0.52 16.62
N MET A 340 18.83 -1.07 15.61
CA MET A 340 17.39 -1.37 15.65
C MET A 340 17.02 -2.15 16.92
N GLN A 341 17.66 -3.29 17.14
CA GLN A 341 17.39 -4.11 18.31
C GLN A 341 18.09 -3.58 19.57
N LYS A 342 19.37 -3.19 19.45
CA LYS A 342 20.20 -2.81 20.62
C LYS A 342 19.78 -1.49 21.28
N LEU A 343 19.39 -0.48 20.49
CA LEU A 343 19.10 0.86 20.98
C LEU A 343 17.60 1.19 20.96
N PHE A 344 16.85 0.64 20.00
CA PHE A 344 15.45 0.99 19.81
C PHE A 344 14.46 -0.14 20.14
N GLY A 345 14.94 -1.36 20.42
CA GLY A 345 14.07 -2.51 20.70
C GLY A 345 13.18 -2.90 19.51
N ILE A 346 13.60 -2.57 18.28
CA ILE A 346 12.89 -2.86 17.04
C ILE A 346 13.49 -4.12 16.43
N ASP A 347 12.67 -5.16 16.27
CA ASP A 347 13.08 -6.36 15.56
C ASP A 347 13.08 -6.13 14.04
N PRO A 348 14.18 -6.44 13.32
CA PRO A 348 14.21 -6.30 11.87
C PRO A 348 13.28 -7.32 11.19
N GLY A 349 12.35 -6.82 10.37
CA GLY A 349 11.53 -7.65 9.47
C GLY A 349 12.06 -7.69 8.03
N THR A 350 11.29 -8.30 7.14
CA THR A 350 11.71 -8.64 5.76
C THR A 350 12.21 -7.44 4.97
N GLU A 351 11.56 -6.30 5.09
CA GLU A 351 11.89 -5.07 4.36
C GLU A 351 13.25 -4.52 4.78
N HIS A 352 13.60 -4.62 6.07
CA HIS A 352 14.89 -4.18 6.59
C HIS A 352 16.04 -5.07 6.09
N TYR A 353 15.82 -6.39 6.06
CA TYR A 353 16.75 -7.32 5.45
C TYR A 353 16.90 -7.06 3.95
N GLY A 354 15.80 -6.75 3.25
CA GLY A 354 15.80 -6.34 1.85
C GLY A 354 16.71 -5.14 1.59
N CYS A 355 16.61 -4.07 2.39
CA CYS A 355 17.51 -2.91 2.27
C CYS A 355 18.98 -3.26 2.55
N MET A 356 19.27 -4.16 3.50
CA MET A 356 20.64 -4.58 3.77
C MET A 356 21.22 -5.47 2.68
N VAL A 357 20.41 -6.37 2.10
CA VAL A 357 20.81 -7.17 0.93
C VAL A 357 21.06 -6.28 -0.28
N ASP A 358 20.22 -5.26 -0.49
CA ASP A 358 20.43 -4.25 -1.54
C ASP A 358 21.74 -3.48 -1.32
N LEU A 359 21.98 -2.99 -0.09
CA LEU A 359 23.19 -2.25 0.27
C LEU A 359 24.47 -3.08 0.04
N LEU A 360 24.49 -4.32 0.52
CA LEU A 360 25.62 -5.24 0.35
C LEU A 360 25.78 -5.65 -1.12
N GLY A 361 24.66 -5.88 -1.81
CA GLY A 361 24.60 -6.24 -3.21
C GLY A 361 25.23 -5.16 -4.10
N ARG A 362 24.81 -3.89 -3.94
CA ARG A 362 25.37 -2.74 -4.67
C ARG A 362 26.84 -2.48 -4.36
N ALA A 363 27.29 -2.86 -3.18
CA ALA A 363 28.70 -2.75 -2.77
C ALA A 363 29.56 -3.93 -3.24
N GLY A 364 29.01 -4.90 -3.99
CA GLY A 364 29.71 -6.10 -4.45
C GLY A 364 29.97 -7.15 -3.36
N LYS A 365 29.42 -6.97 -2.15
CA LYS A 365 29.61 -7.88 -1.01
C LYS A 365 28.60 -9.04 -1.05
N LEU A 366 28.55 -9.76 -2.16
CA LEU A 366 27.52 -10.79 -2.44
C LEU A 366 27.53 -11.93 -1.42
N ASP A 367 28.70 -12.41 -1.00
CA ASP A 367 28.79 -13.49 0.01
C ASP A 367 28.21 -13.07 1.36
N GLU A 368 28.40 -11.81 1.74
CA GLU A 368 27.82 -11.27 2.97
C GLU A 368 26.31 -11.12 2.85
N ALA A 369 25.80 -10.73 1.68
CA ALA A 369 24.36 -10.67 1.42
C ALA A 369 23.71 -12.05 1.57
N VAL A 370 24.33 -13.10 1.01
CA VAL A 370 23.85 -14.49 1.17
C VAL A 370 23.90 -14.95 2.62
N LYS A 371 25.00 -14.66 3.34
CA LYS A 371 25.11 -14.95 4.78
C LYS A 371 24.02 -14.24 5.59
N LEU A 372 23.64 -13.02 5.20
CA LEU A 372 22.59 -12.27 5.86
C LEU A 372 21.21 -12.90 5.61
N ILE A 373 20.92 -13.32 4.37
CA ILE A 373 19.69 -14.03 4.01
C ILE A 373 19.54 -15.32 4.82
N ASN A 374 20.62 -16.09 4.96
CA ASN A 374 20.61 -17.34 5.73
C ASN A 374 20.43 -17.14 7.25
N LYS A 375 20.66 -15.93 7.77
CA LYS A 375 20.45 -15.59 9.19
C LYS A 375 19.01 -15.16 9.50
N MET A 376 18.18 -14.97 8.49
CA MET A 376 16.79 -14.54 8.68
C MET A 376 16.00 -15.59 9.47
N ARG A 377 15.14 -15.12 10.39
CA ARG A 377 14.28 -15.99 11.21
C ARG A 377 13.01 -16.46 10.47
N PHE A 378 12.78 -15.92 9.28
CA PHE A 378 11.62 -16.16 8.44
C PHE A 378 12.07 -16.43 7.01
N LYS A 379 11.20 -17.05 6.20
CA LYS A 379 11.52 -17.38 4.82
C LYS A 379 11.72 -16.08 4.00
N PRO A 380 12.81 -15.96 3.23
CA PRO A 380 13.00 -14.82 2.35
C PRO A 380 11.90 -14.78 1.28
N ASP A 381 11.38 -13.59 1.00
CA ASP A 381 10.37 -13.39 -0.02
C ASP A 381 11.00 -13.21 -1.42
N ALA A 382 10.15 -13.10 -2.44
CA ALA A 382 10.60 -12.91 -3.81
C ALA A 382 11.33 -11.56 -4.00
N VAL A 383 11.04 -10.54 -3.17
CA VAL A 383 11.68 -9.22 -3.27
C VAL A 383 13.16 -9.30 -2.90
N ILE A 384 13.51 -9.97 -1.79
CA ILE A 384 14.90 -10.14 -1.36
C ILE A 384 15.72 -10.88 -2.41
N TRP A 385 15.18 -11.96 -2.99
CA TRP A 385 15.87 -12.70 -4.05
C TRP A 385 16.01 -11.89 -5.33
N ARG A 386 15.00 -11.09 -5.71
CA ARG A 386 15.09 -10.15 -6.85
C ARG A 386 16.18 -9.11 -6.65
N THR A 387 16.30 -8.56 -5.45
CA THR A 387 17.37 -7.63 -5.08
C THR A 387 18.74 -8.28 -5.24
N LEU A 388 18.94 -9.50 -4.72
CA LEU A 388 20.19 -10.23 -4.87
C LEU A 388 20.50 -10.55 -6.34
N LEU A 389 19.49 -10.97 -7.12
CA LEU A 389 19.62 -11.25 -8.54
C LEU A 389 20.08 -10.02 -9.33
N GLY A 390 19.51 -8.84 -9.01
CA GLY A 390 19.93 -7.57 -9.58
C GLY A 390 21.40 -7.27 -9.30
N ALA A 391 21.86 -7.47 -8.06
CA ALA A 391 23.27 -7.29 -7.68
C ALA A 391 24.20 -8.31 -8.39
N CYS A 392 23.79 -9.57 -8.51
CA CYS A 392 24.54 -10.60 -9.22
C CYS A 392 24.73 -10.23 -10.70
N ARG A 393 23.72 -9.66 -11.34
CA ARG A 393 23.82 -9.15 -12.72
C ARG A 393 24.87 -8.02 -12.81
N VAL A 394 24.80 -7.04 -11.92
CA VAL A 394 25.74 -5.89 -11.92
C VAL A 394 27.18 -6.36 -11.72
N HIS A 395 27.40 -7.31 -10.81
CA HIS A 395 28.74 -7.83 -10.48
C HIS A 395 29.14 -9.07 -11.29
N ARG A 396 28.36 -9.43 -12.32
CA ARG A 396 28.61 -10.58 -13.22
C ARG A 396 28.83 -11.92 -12.50
N ASN A 397 28.15 -12.13 -11.36
CA ASN A 397 28.17 -13.41 -10.64
C ASN A 397 27.02 -14.30 -11.15
N THR A 398 27.34 -15.13 -12.13
CA THR A 398 26.37 -15.94 -12.88
C THR A 398 25.76 -17.05 -12.02
N ASP A 399 26.57 -17.79 -11.27
CA ASP A 399 26.11 -18.93 -10.46
C ASP A 399 25.13 -18.48 -9.37
N LEU A 400 25.45 -17.40 -8.65
CA LEU A 400 24.56 -16.87 -7.62
C LEU A 400 23.30 -16.24 -8.24
N GLY A 401 23.43 -15.62 -9.43
CA GLY A 401 22.30 -15.13 -10.20
C GLY A 401 21.32 -16.24 -10.57
N VAL A 402 21.81 -17.36 -11.11
CA VAL A 402 20.97 -18.53 -11.43
C VAL A 402 20.28 -19.07 -10.18
N TYR A 403 20.99 -19.17 -9.07
CA TYR A 403 20.41 -19.60 -7.80
C TYR A 403 19.28 -18.67 -7.33
N ALA A 404 19.51 -17.35 -7.31
CA ALA A 404 18.51 -16.37 -6.90
C ALA A 404 17.28 -16.39 -7.81
N ALA A 405 17.47 -16.50 -9.14
CA ALA A 405 16.37 -16.61 -10.10
C ALA A 405 15.50 -17.85 -9.84
N LYS A 406 16.11 -19.01 -9.58
CA LYS A 406 15.36 -20.24 -9.23
C LYS A 406 14.56 -20.09 -7.94
N GLN A 407 15.11 -19.42 -6.92
CA GLN A 407 14.36 -19.14 -5.69
C GLN A 407 13.15 -18.25 -5.94
N ILE A 408 13.26 -17.24 -6.81
CA ILE A 408 12.12 -16.40 -7.19
C ILE A 408 11.05 -17.22 -7.90
N LEU A 409 11.42 -18.03 -8.90
CA LEU A 409 10.47 -18.87 -9.66
C LEU A 409 9.78 -19.94 -8.81
N ASN A 410 10.43 -20.41 -7.74
CA ASN A 410 9.81 -21.31 -6.76
C ASN A 410 8.73 -20.61 -5.92
N LEU A 411 8.91 -19.30 -5.64
CA LEU A 411 7.96 -18.49 -4.87
C LEU A 411 6.86 -17.88 -5.75
N ASP A 412 7.20 -17.50 -6.97
CA ASP A 412 6.34 -16.85 -7.96
C ASP A 412 6.59 -17.45 -9.36
N PRO A 413 5.93 -18.59 -9.68
CA PRO A 413 6.17 -19.32 -10.93
C PRO A 413 5.78 -18.56 -12.20
N ASN A 414 5.01 -17.47 -12.07
CA ASN A 414 4.47 -16.67 -13.17
C ASN A 414 5.26 -15.37 -13.40
N ASN A 415 6.40 -15.20 -12.72
CA ASN A 415 7.21 -13.99 -12.82
C ASN A 415 7.94 -13.85 -14.17
N ALA A 416 7.30 -13.20 -15.15
CA ALA A 416 7.85 -13.00 -16.50
C ALA A 416 9.26 -12.39 -16.50
N GLY A 417 9.47 -11.34 -15.69
CA GLY A 417 10.75 -10.64 -15.61
C GLY A 417 11.91 -11.53 -15.15
N THR A 418 11.63 -12.52 -14.29
CA THR A 418 12.65 -13.46 -13.81
C THR A 418 13.04 -14.48 -14.88
N TYR A 419 12.10 -14.97 -15.69
CA TYR A 419 12.42 -15.86 -16.83
C TYR A 419 13.31 -15.13 -17.84
N VAL A 420 12.95 -13.90 -18.21
CA VAL A 420 13.74 -13.08 -19.14
C VAL A 420 15.14 -12.87 -18.59
N LEU A 421 15.27 -12.47 -17.32
CA LEU A 421 16.57 -12.23 -16.71
C LEU A 421 17.42 -13.50 -16.59
N LEU A 422 16.82 -14.65 -16.27
CA LEU A 422 17.51 -15.94 -16.19
C LEU A 422 18.00 -16.40 -17.56
N SER A 423 17.16 -16.32 -18.59
CA SER A 423 17.53 -16.61 -19.98
C SER A 423 18.71 -15.74 -20.42
N ASN A 424 18.69 -14.45 -20.09
CA ASN A 424 19.79 -13.53 -20.40
C ASN A 424 21.08 -13.86 -19.65
N ILE A 425 21.00 -14.29 -18.38
CA ILE A 425 22.17 -14.74 -17.61
C ILE A 425 22.81 -15.96 -18.26
N TYR A 426 22.01 -16.92 -18.74
CA TYR A 426 22.51 -18.09 -19.46
C TYR A 426 23.14 -17.72 -20.80
N ALA A 427 22.46 -16.88 -21.61
CA ALA A 427 22.99 -16.39 -22.89
C ALA A 427 24.35 -15.67 -22.72
N ASN A 428 24.46 -14.77 -21.73
CA ASN A 428 25.71 -14.06 -21.42
C ASN A 428 26.83 -15.00 -20.94
N SER A 429 26.47 -16.17 -20.40
CA SER A 429 27.41 -17.21 -19.99
C SER A 429 27.70 -18.24 -21.08
N GLN A 430 27.27 -17.97 -22.33
CA GLN A 430 27.38 -18.88 -23.49
C GLN A 430 26.66 -20.23 -23.30
N ARG A 431 25.67 -20.29 -22.40
CA ARG A 431 24.82 -21.45 -22.15
C ARG A 431 23.52 -21.31 -22.94
N TRP A 432 23.62 -21.39 -24.26
CA TRP A 432 22.50 -21.13 -25.17
C TRP A 432 21.36 -22.13 -25.01
N ASP A 433 21.67 -23.41 -24.80
CA ASP A 433 20.67 -24.47 -24.59
C ASP A 433 19.79 -24.19 -23.36
N ASP A 434 20.40 -23.80 -22.23
CA ASP A 434 19.66 -23.44 -21.02
C ASP A 434 18.82 -22.17 -21.23
N ALA A 435 19.33 -21.20 -22.01
CA ALA A 435 18.60 -19.97 -22.31
C ALA A 435 17.35 -20.25 -23.16
N GLU A 436 17.45 -21.14 -24.14
CA GLU A 436 16.34 -21.60 -24.98
C GLU A 436 15.32 -22.41 -24.16
N GLU A 437 15.78 -23.30 -23.28
CA GLU A 437 14.88 -24.08 -22.40
C GLU A 437 14.04 -23.18 -21.49
N VAL A 438 14.64 -22.12 -20.93
CA VAL A 438 13.94 -21.13 -20.10
C VAL A 438 12.87 -20.38 -20.90
N ARG A 439 13.17 -19.98 -22.15
CA ARG A 439 12.21 -19.30 -23.04
C ARG A 439 11.07 -20.21 -23.44
N LYS A 440 11.37 -21.45 -23.81
CA LYS A 440 10.36 -22.48 -24.10
C LYS A 440 9.44 -22.75 -22.92
N THR A 441 9.98 -22.78 -21.69
CA THR A 441 9.18 -22.92 -20.47
C THR A 441 8.26 -21.73 -20.24
N MET A 442 8.74 -20.51 -20.51
CA MET A 442 7.95 -19.29 -20.40
C MET A 442 6.77 -19.29 -21.39
N GLU A 443 7.01 -19.70 -22.63
CA GLU A 443 5.98 -19.83 -23.68
C GLU A 443 4.95 -20.92 -23.36
N GLN A 444 5.38 -22.10 -22.92
CA GLN A 444 4.50 -23.20 -22.55
C GLN A 444 3.54 -22.84 -21.40
N LYS A 445 3.96 -21.94 -20.51
CA LYS A 445 3.13 -21.42 -19.42
C LYS A 445 2.27 -20.22 -19.83
N GLY A 446 2.37 -19.74 -21.07
CA GLY A 446 1.65 -18.56 -21.56
C GLY A 446 2.08 -17.25 -20.89
N ILE A 447 3.28 -17.21 -20.32
CA ILE A 447 3.77 -16.04 -19.58
C ILE A 447 4.32 -15.03 -20.59
N LYS A 448 3.76 -13.82 -20.61
CA LYS A 448 4.20 -12.73 -21.48
C LYS A 448 4.93 -11.65 -20.67
N LYS A 449 5.92 -11.03 -21.31
CA LYS A 449 6.64 -9.89 -20.74
C LYS A 449 5.73 -8.65 -20.77
N GLU A 450 5.70 -7.91 -19.66
CA GLU A 450 5.03 -6.61 -19.64
C GLU A 450 5.85 -5.57 -20.43
N PRO A 451 5.21 -4.79 -21.31
CA PRO A 451 5.90 -3.73 -22.03
C PRO A 451 6.30 -2.59 -21.09
N GLY A 452 7.38 -1.89 -21.45
CA GLY A 452 7.77 -0.66 -20.78
C GLY A 452 6.80 0.47 -21.12
N CYS A 453 6.18 1.04 -20.09
CA CYS A 453 5.22 2.12 -20.20
C CYS A 453 5.65 3.33 -19.38
N SER A 454 5.47 4.51 -19.96
CA SER A 454 5.69 5.79 -19.29
C SER A 454 4.44 6.66 -19.35
N TRP A 455 4.14 7.36 -18.25
CA TRP A 455 2.99 8.24 -18.15
C TRP A 455 3.42 9.66 -17.77
N ILE A 456 2.73 10.66 -18.33
CA ILE A 456 2.93 12.07 -18.04
C ILE A 456 1.58 12.78 -17.93
N GLU A 457 1.42 13.65 -16.93
CA GLU A 457 0.26 14.52 -16.79
C GLU A 457 0.51 15.85 -17.51
N VAL A 458 -0.30 16.15 -18.52
CA VAL A 458 -0.27 17.43 -19.25
C VAL A 458 -1.68 17.97 -19.33
N ASN A 459 -1.88 19.25 -18.98
CA ASN A 459 -3.20 19.91 -19.01
C ASN A 459 -4.32 19.11 -18.32
N LYS A 460 -4.02 18.47 -17.17
CA LYS A 460 -4.92 17.61 -16.38
C LYS A 460 -5.37 16.31 -17.07
N HIS A 461 -4.66 15.90 -18.12
CA HIS A 461 -4.89 14.62 -18.79
C HIS A 461 -3.64 13.75 -18.65
N LEU A 462 -3.85 12.47 -18.41
CA LEU A 462 -2.78 11.48 -18.35
C LEU A 462 -2.51 10.95 -19.76
N HIS A 463 -1.28 11.11 -20.23
CA HIS A 463 -0.82 10.58 -21.51
C HIS A 463 0.07 9.37 -21.24
N ALA A 464 -0.21 8.25 -21.91
CA ALA A 464 0.56 7.02 -21.81
C ALA A 464 1.38 6.81 -23.09
N PHE A 465 2.62 6.36 -22.92
CA PHE A 465 3.53 6.00 -24.00
C PHE A 465 4.00 4.57 -23.79
N ILE A 466 3.82 3.74 -24.81
CA ILE A 466 4.20 2.32 -24.83
C ILE A 466 5.11 2.12 -26.04
N MET A 467 6.17 1.33 -25.87
CA MET A 467 7.05 0.99 -27.00
C MET A 467 6.25 0.28 -28.10
N GLY A 468 6.37 0.78 -29.34
CA GLY A 468 5.66 0.23 -30.51
C GLY A 468 4.18 0.63 -30.64
N ASP A 469 3.67 1.49 -29.75
CA ASP A 469 2.30 2.01 -29.84
C ASP A 469 2.28 3.40 -30.50
N ASP A 470 1.66 3.50 -31.66
CA ASP A 470 1.48 4.74 -32.42
C ASP A 470 0.10 5.39 -32.19
N SER A 471 -0.66 4.97 -31.17
CA SER A 471 -2.02 5.45 -30.90
C SER A 471 -2.11 6.92 -30.50
N HIS A 472 -1.00 7.54 -30.08
CA HIS A 472 -0.98 8.93 -29.63
C HIS A 472 -1.15 9.90 -30.81
N GLN A 473 -2.11 10.83 -30.71
CA GLN A 473 -2.46 11.77 -31.80
C GLN A 473 -1.28 12.61 -32.33
N GLN A 474 -0.27 12.85 -31.49
CA GLN A 474 0.92 13.64 -31.83
C GLN A 474 2.19 12.79 -32.00
N MET A 475 2.09 11.47 -32.18
CA MET A 475 3.25 10.57 -32.18
C MET A 475 4.31 10.96 -33.22
N ASP A 476 3.90 11.23 -34.46
CA ASP A 476 4.81 11.65 -35.54
C ASP A 476 5.62 12.91 -35.18
N GLU A 477 4.96 13.87 -34.51
CA GLU A 477 5.60 15.11 -34.09
C GLU A 477 6.59 14.87 -32.95
N ILE A 478 6.22 14.03 -31.98
CA ILE A 478 7.06 13.65 -30.86
C ILE A 478 8.32 12.93 -31.35
N ILE A 479 8.18 11.97 -32.26
CA ILE A 479 9.31 11.23 -32.84
C ILE A 479 10.23 12.18 -33.62
N ARG A 480 9.67 13.13 -34.38
CA ARG A 480 10.46 14.13 -35.11
C ARG A 480 11.28 15.01 -34.17
N GLU A 481 10.68 15.51 -33.08
CA GLU A 481 11.39 16.32 -32.09
C GLU A 481 12.42 15.51 -31.31
N LEU A 482 12.10 14.26 -30.96
CA LEU A 482 13.02 13.34 -30.31
C LEU A 482 14.29 13.13 -31.14
N ASN A 483 14.15 12.89 -32.44
CA ASN A 483 15.28 12.73 -33.34
C ASN A 483 16.15 14.00 -33.43
N GLN A 484 15.55 15.18 -33.39
CA GLN A 484 16.30 16.44 -33.31
C GLN A 484 17.09 16.56 -32.01
N TYR A 485 16.47 16.24 -30.86
CA TYR A 485 17.16 16.23 -29.57
C TYR A 485 18.32 15.23 -29.54
N ILE A 486 18.12 14.02 -30.04
CA ILE A 486 19.16 12.99 -30.11
C ILE A 486 20.33 13.46 -30.98
N SER A 487 20.07 14.06 -32.15
CA SER A 487 21.11 14.62 -33.02
C SER A 487 21.93 15.71 -32.31
N ARG A 488 21.26 16.64 -31.63
CA ARG A 488 21.93 17.70 -30.83
C ARG A 488 22.77 17.11 -29.69
N LEU A 489 22.25 16.10 -29.00
CA LEU A 489 22.95 15.42 -27.91
C LEU A 489 24.16 14.61 -28.40
N LYS A 490 24.06 13.96 -29.56
CA LYS A 490 25.22 13.27 -30.20
C LYS A 490 26.35 14.28 -30.47
N GLY A 491 26.02 15.49 -30.89
CA GLY A 491 26.99 16.60 -31.02
C GLY A 491 27.66 17.02 -29.70
N LEU A 492 27.07 16.70 -28.55
CA LEU A 492 27.61 16.95 -27.21
C LEU A 492 28.28 15.71 -26.59
N GLY A 493 28.44 14.62 -27.36
CA GLY A 493 29.10 13.38 -26.91
C GLY A 493 28.17 12.33 -26.33
N TYR A 494 26.85 12.43 -26.53
CA TYR A 494 25.92 11.34 -26.20
C TYR A 494 26.11 10.16 -27.16
N VAL A 495 26.41 8.99 -26.61
CA VAL A 495 26.49 7.72 -27.34
C VAL A 495 25.46 6.78 -26.72
N PRO A 496 24.50 6.26 -27.52
CA PRO A 496 23.55 5.26 -27.04
C PRO A 496 24.30 4.05 -26.49
N ASP A 497 23.99 3.67 -25.26
CA ASP A 497 24.64 2.53 -24.62
C ASP A 497 23.95 1.22 -25.01
N THR A 498 24.62 0.47 -25.90
CA THR A 498 24.11 -0.77 -26.48
C THR A 498 24.21 -1.98 -25.54
N ASP A 499 24.96 -1.88 -24.43
CA ASP A 499 25.07 -2.97 -23.44
C ASP A 499 23.73 -3.21 -22.73
N PHE A 500 22.82 -2.23 -22.75
CA PHE A 500 21.48 -2.35 -22.18
C PHE A 500 20.45 -3.04 -23.08
N ILE A 501 20.77 -3.29 -24.36
CA ILE A 501 19.86 -3.86 -25.38
C ILE A 501 19.63 -5.36 -25.21
N LEU A 502 20.54 -6.06 -24.52
CA LEU A 502 20.40 -7.49 -24.19
C LEU A 502 19.12 -7.82 -23.38
N GLN A 503 18.31 -6.82 -23.03
CA GLN A 503 17.13 -6.93 -22.17
C GLN A 503 15.80 -6.92 -22.94
N ASP A 504 15.76 -6.52 -24.22
CA ASP A 504 14.49 -6.18 -24.89
C ASP A 504 14.23 -6.81 -26.27
N LEU A 505 15.20 -7.46 -26.92
CA LEU A 505 14.98 -7.99 -28.27
C LEU A 505 14.47 -9.45 -28.26
N GLU A 506 13.30 -9.66 -28.87
CA GLU A 506 13.06 -10.88 -29.65
C GLU A 506 14.04 -10.86 -30.84
N GLU A 507 14.57 -12.02 -31.22
CA GLU A 507 15.57 -12.15 -32.29
C GLU A 507 15.06 -11.51 -33.59
N GLY A 508 15.58 -10.34 -33.98
CA GLY A 508 15.31 -9.76 -35.31
C GLY A 508 15.31 -8.23 -35.48
N GLU A 509 15.20 -7.41 -34.43
CA GLU A 509 15.17 -5.94 -34.60
C GLU A 509 16.56 -5.28 -34.52
N GLU A 510 16.77 -4.20 -35.28
CA GLU A 510 18.01 -3.42 -35.25
C GLU A 510 18.22 -2.80 -33.86
N LYS A 511 19.34 -3.21 -33.23
CA LYS A 511 19.70 -2.94 -31.84
C LYS A 511 19.58 -1.45 -31.43
N GLU A 512 20.02 -0.53 -32.29
CA GLU A 512 20.05 0.89 -31.95
C GLU A 512 18.68 1.58 -32.07
N ASP A 513 17.81 1.16 -32.99
CA ASP A 513 16.54 1.83 -33.28
C ASP A 513 15.48 1.63 -32.18
N SER A 514 15.53 0.48 -31.49
CA SER A 514 14.70 0.19 -30.33
C SER A 514 15.01 1.14 -29.15
N LEU A 515 16.28 1.47 -28.91
CA LEU A 515 16.70 2.39 -27.84
C LEU A 515 16.24 3.84 -28.07
N LEU A 516 16.11 4.26 -29.34
CA LEU A 516 15.73 5.63 -29.67
C LEU A 516 14.31 5.92 -29.17
N HIS A 517 13.40 4.95 -29.28
CA HIS A 517 11.96 5.12 -29.06
C HIS A 517 11.47 4.61 -27.70
N HIS A 518 12.36 4.55 -26.70
CA HIS A 518 11.96 4.21 -25.34
C HIS A 518 10.85 5.13 -24.83
N SER A 519 9.86 4.53 -24.14
CA SER A 519 8.67 5.21 -23.61
C SER A 519 9.00 6.49 -22.81
N GLU A 520 10.12 6.48 -22.07
CA GLU A 520 10.60 7.61 -21.27
C GLU A 520 10.97 8.79 -22.15
N LYS A 521 11.69 8.54 -23.26
CA LYS A 521 12.16 9.58 -24.16
C LYS A 521 10.97 10.25 -24.84
N LEU A 522 10.00 9.46 -25.30
CA LEU A 522 8.74 9.95 -25.88
C LEU A 522 7.98 10.83 -24.88
N ALA A 523 7.81 10.35 -23.64
CA ALA A 523 7.12 11.11 -22.59
C ALA A 523 7.87 12.42 -22.22
N ILE A 524 9.21 12.41 -22.17
CA ILE A 524 10.01 13.63 -21.92
C ILE A 524 9.80 14.64 -23.04
N VAL A 525 9.91 14.21 -24.29
CA VAL A 525 9.79 15.09 -25.45
C VAL A 525 8.40 15.68 -25.55
N PHE A 526 7.36 14.87 -25.35
CA PHE A 526 5.99 15.38 -25.23
C PHE A 526 5.86 16.43 -24.12
N GLY A 527 6.46 16.17 -22.94
CA GLY A 527 6.54 17.15 -21.87
C GLY A 527 7.26 18.45 -22.25
N MET A 528 8.33 18.37 -23.05
CA MET A 528 9.04 19.56 -23.56
C MET A 528 8.19 20.38 -24.53
N MET A 529 7.44 19.71 -25.39
CA MET A 529 6.58 20.35 -26.39
C MET A 529 5.37 21.02 -25.74
N SER A 530 4.76 20.40 -24.72
CA SER A 530 3.47 20.82 -24.19
C SER A 530 3.53 21.69 -22.93
N LEU A 531 4.65 21.71 -22.19
CA LEU A 531 4.76 22.43 -20.91
C LEU A 531 5.68 23.65 -21.00
N THR A 532 5.27 24.78 -20.41
CA THR A 532 6.07 26.02 -20.37
C THR A 532 7.45 25.81 -19.74
N LYS A 533 8.42 26.69 -20.05
CA LYS A 533 9.85 26.48 -19.72
C LYS A 533 10.11 26.22 -18.21
N GLU A 534 9.28 26.81 -17.36
CA GLU A 534 9.41 26.81 -15.90
C GLU A 534 8.82 25.55 -15.22
N LYS A 535 7.92 24.82 -15.89
CA LYS A 535 7.23 23.67 -15.28
C LYS A 535 8.10 22.41 -15.28
N THR A 536 8.37 21.84 -14.12
CA THR A 536 9.05 20.53 -14.05
C THR A 536 8.28 19.44 -14.81
N ILE A 537 8.97 18.71 -15.68
CA ILE A 537 8.42 17.53 -16.38
C ILE A 537 8.42 16.36 -15.40
N ARG A 538 7.28 15.70 -15.20
CA ARG A 538 7.13 14.59 -14.25
C ARG A 538 6.62 13.35 -14.98
N ILE A 539 7.39 12.27 -14.90
CA ILE A 539 7.09 11.02 -15.60
C ILE A 539 7.04 9.88 -14.59
N ARG A 540 6.05 9.00 -14.75
CA ARG A 540 5.97 7.72 -14.04
C ARG A 540 6.32 6.60 -15.01
N LYS A 541 7.08 5.60 -14.55
CA LYS A 541 7.43 4.41 -15.31
C LYS A 541 7.10 3.14 -14.52
N ASN A 542 6.62 2.09 -15.21
CA ASN A 542 6.33 0.78 -14.60
C ASN A 542 7.55 -0.12 -14.43
N LEU A 543 8.61 0.12 -15.20
CA LEU A 543 9.89 -0.59 -15.11
C LEU A 543 10.99 0.35 -14.60
N ARG A 544 12.09 -0.23 -14.13
CA ARG A 544 13.29 0.54 -13.76
C ARG A 544 13.81 1.28 -15.00
N ILE A 545 14.19 2.56 -14.86
CA ILE A 545 14.78 3.33 -15.96
C ILE A 545 16.07 2.65 -16.44
N CYS A 546 16.34 2.59 -17.75
CA CYS A 546 17.60 2.01 -18.25
C CYS A 546 18.75 3.04 -18.19
N GLY A 547 20.00 2.57 -18.32
CA GLY A 547 21.18 3.43 -18.22
C GLY A 547 21.22 4.49 -19.30
N ASP A 548 20.87 4.10 -20.53
CA ASP A 548 20.79 5.00 -21.68
C ASP A 548 19.75 6.12 -21.46
N CYS A 549 18.52 5.79 -21.07
CA CYS A 549 17.48 6.79 -20.75
C CYS A 549 17.91 7.71 -19.60
N HIS A 550 18.60 7.18 -18.60
CA HIS A 550 19.11 7.98 -17.49
C HIS A 550 20.17 9.00 -17.97
N ILE A 551 21.13 8.58 -18.81
CA ILE A 551 22.15 9.45 -19.39
C ILE A 551 21.52 10.49 -20.32
N PHE A 552 20.63 10.05 -21.23
CA PHE A 552 19.88 10.91 -22.12
C PHE A 552 19.16 12.02 -21.35
N THR A 553 18.40 11.65 -20.32
CA THR A 553 17.63 12.61 -19.50
C THR A 553 18.55 13.59 -18.80
N LYS A 554 19.69 13.12 -18.26
CA LYS A 554 20.70 13.95 -17.60
C LYS A 554 21.24 15.02 -18.55
N LEU A 555 21.66 14.63 -19.76
CA LEU A 555 22.20 15.56 -20.75
C LEU A 555 21.13 16.50 -21.29
N LEU A 556 19.92 16.01 -21.53
CA LEU A 556 18.80 16.81 -22.01
C LEU A 556 18.38 17.87 -20.97
N ALA A 557 18.28 17.50 -19.68
CA ALA A 557 18.00 18.43 -18.59
C ALA A 557 19.02 19.57 -18.52
N LYS A 558 20.30 19.28 -18.77
CA LYS A 558 21.38 20.29 -18.85
C LYS A 558 21.22 21.18 -20.09
N MET A 559 21.03 20.58 -21.26
CA MET A 559 20.96 21.28 -22.54
C MET A 559 19.79 22.28 -22.59
N GLU A 560 18.63 21.87 -22.08
CA GLU A 560 17.42 22.70 -22.12
C GLU A 560 17.23 23.56 -20.87
N ASN A 561 18.15 23.45 -19.90
CA ASN A 561 18.04 24.07 -18.57
C ASN A 561 16.66 23.79 -17.94
N ARG A 562 16.31 22.51 -17.85
CA ARG A 562 14.97 22.03 -17.49
C ARG A 562 15.03 20.97 -16.41
N ASN A 563 14.17 21.11 -15.40
CA ASN A 563 14.00 20.09 -14.36
C ASN A 563 13.10 18.96 -14.87
N ILE A 564 13.60 17.73 -14.80
CA ILE A 564 12.88 16.52 -15.17
C ILE A 564 12.90 15.58 -13.97
N VAL A 565 11.75 15.00 -13.62
CA VAL A 565 11.61 14.05 -12.52
C VAL A 565 10.99 12.77 -13.07
N ILE A 566 11.69 11.65 -12.91
CA ILE A 566 11.21 10.33 -13.33
C ILE A 566 11.05 9.45 -12.10
N ARG A 567 9.84 8.95 -11.87
CA ARG A 567 9.53 7.92 -10.88
C ARG A 567 9.60 6.55 -11.54
N ASP A 568 10.53 5.71 -11.10
CA ASP A 568 10.52 4.29 -11.42
C ASP A 568 9.93 3.48 -10.23
N PRO A 569 9.79 2.14 -10.33
CA PRO A 569 9.23 1.32 -9.24
C PRO A 569 10.00 1.36 -7.93
N ILE A 570 11.27 1.76 -7.95
CA ILE A 570 12.16 1.77 -6.79
C ILE A 570 12.22 3.16 -6.17
N ARG A 571 12.36 4.22 -6.98
CA ARG A 571 12.62 5.59 -6.51
C ARG A 571 12.34 6.66 -7.57
N TYR A 572 12.51 7.92 -7.17
CA TYR A 572 12.59 9.06 -8.08
C TYR A 572 14.03 9.39 -8.46
N HIS A 573 14.16 9.87 -9.69
CA HIS A 573 15.35 10.46 -10.24
C HIS A 573 15.03 11.91 -10.59
N HIS A 574 15.68 12.85 -9.89
CA HIS A 574 15.54 14.28 -10.15
C HIS A 574 16.72 14.74 -11.00
N PHE A 575 16.46 15.06 -12.27
CA PHE A 575 17.46 15.52 -13.22
C PHE A 575 17.45 17.04 -13.28
N GLN A 576 18.58 17.64 -12.93
CA GLN A 576 18.78 19.09 -12.95
C GLN A 576 20.25 19.39 -13.25
N ASN A 577 20.51 20.33 -14.15
CA ASN A 577 21.85 20.82 -14.50
C ASN A 577 22.86 19.72 -14.88
N GLY A 578 22.39 18.61 -15.47
CA GLY A 578 23.27 17.50 -15.85
C GLY A 578 23.66 16.59 -14.70
N LEU A 579 22.96 16.66 -13.57
CA LEU A 579 23.10 15.76 -12.44
C LEU A 579 21.75 15.06 -12.19
N CYS A 580 21.82 13.88 -11.58
CA CYS A 580 20.66 13.20 -11.04
C CYS A 580 20.77 13.15 -9.51
N SER A 581 19.64 13.29 -8.78
CA SER A 581 19.62 13.20 -7.31
C SER A 581 20.26 11.94 -6.76
N CYS A 582 20.35 10.88 -7.56
CA CYS A 582 20.99 9.65 -7.14
C CYS A 582 22.52 9.58 -7.20
N GLY A 583 23.18 10.59 -7.75
CA GLY A 583 24.65 10.57 -7.90
C GLY A 583 25.17 9.43 -8.78
N ASP A 584 24.39 8.99 -9.77
CA ASP A 584 24.70 7.85 -10.66
C ASP A 584 24.86 6.49 -9.92
N TYR A 585 24.37 6.39 -8.68
CA TYR A 585 24.35 5.15 -7.89
C TYR A 585 22.89 4.63 -7.75
N TRP A 586 22.47 3.70 -8.63
CA TRP A 586 21.16 3.05 -8.59
C TRP A 586 21.20 1.56 -8.82
#